data_AF-A0A940SP14-F1
#
_entry.id   AF-A0A940SP14-F1
#
_cell.length_a   1.000
_cell.length_b   1.000
_cell.length_c   1.000
_cell.angle_alpha   90.00
_cell.angle_beta   90.00
_cell.angle_gamma   90.00
#
_symmetry.space_group_name_H-M   'P 1'
#
loop_
_entity.id
_entity.type
_entity.pdbx_description
1 polymer ?
#
loop_
_entity_poly.entity_id
_entity_poly.type
_entity_poly.pdbx_seq_one_letter_code
_entity_poly.pdbx_strand_id
1 'polypeptide(L)'
;TIAKYAFKVNEFMVGFFKKLNIDLIDFKIEFGRTSDGQIILADEISPDTCRFWDSTTHEKLDKDRFRRDLGNVEEAYQEIMKRLMGE
;
A
#
# COMPACT_ATOMS: atom_id res chain seq x y z
N THR A 1 3.17 -3.73 21.27
CA THR A 1 2.53 -4.91 20.64
C THR A 1 2.53 -4.73 19.14
N ILE A 2 2.43 -5.83 18.38
CA ILE A 2 2.37 -5.78 16.91
C ILE A 2 1.20 -4.88 16.44
N ALA A 3 0.02 -5.02 17.06
CA ALA A 3 -1.15 -4.18 16.74
C ALA A 3 -0.87 -2.67 16.88
N LYS A 4 -0.20 -2.22 17.95
CA LYS A 4 0.17 -0.81 18.11
C LYS A 4 1.13 -0.32 17.01
N TYR A 5 2.02 -1.18 16.53
CA TYR A 5 2.91 -0.85 15.41
C TYR A 5 2.10 -0.77 14.11
N ALA A 6 1.25 -1.75 13.83
CA ALA A 6 0.37 -1.74 12.65
C ALA A 6 -0.50 -0.48 12.58
N PHE A 7 -1.09 -0.02 13.69
CA PHE A 7 -1.86 1.23 13.72
C PHE A 7 -1.02 2.48 13.42
N LYS A 8 0.24 2.52 13.88
CA LYS A 8 1.16 3.62 13.53
C LYS A 8 1.52 3.61 12.05
N VAL A 9 1.74 2.43 11.47
CA VAL A 9 1.96 2.27 10.02
C VAL A 9 0.74 2.75 9.25
N ASN A 10 -0.47 2.35 9.68
CA ASN A 10 -1.73 2.80 9.08
C ASN A 10 -1.87 4.34 9.10
N GLU A 11 -1.69 4.97 10.26
CA GLU A 11 -1.80 6.43 10.41
C GLU A 11 -0.85 7.17 9.46
N PHE A 12 0.40 6.72 9.37
CA PHE A 12 1.38 7.28 8.45
C PHE A 12 0.98 7.06 6.98
N MET A 13 0.71 5.81 6.58
CA MET A 13 0.46 5.45 5.19
C MET A 13 -0.82 6.12 4.66
N VAL A 14 -1.91 6.11 5.41
CA VAL A 14 -3.16 6.77 5.01
C VAL A 14 -2.91 8.26 4.76
N GLY A 15 -2.22 8.95 5.68
CA GLY A 15 -1.90 10.37 5.52
C GLY A 15 -0.92 10.65 4.38
N PHE A 16 0.04 9.77 4.14
CA PHE A 16 1.02 9.89 3.07
C PHE A 16 0.36 9.71 1.69
N PHE A 17 -0.36 8.62 1.46
CA PHE A 17 -1.00 8.32 0.18
C PHE A 17 -2.13 9.31 -0.15
N LYS A 18 -2.83 9.84 0.86
CA LYS A 18 -3.88 10.84 0.60
C LYS A 18 -3.35 12.10 -0.08
N LYS A 19 -2.11 12.51 0.23
CA LYS A 19 -1.44 13.65 -0.42
C LYS A 19 -1.13 13.39 -1.90
N LEU A 20 -1.11 12.12 -2.31
CA LEU A 20 -0.85 11.67 -3.67
C LEU A 20 -2.15 11.32 -4.42
N ASN A 21 -3.31 11.79 -3.93
CA ASN A 21 -4.63 11.47 -4.50
C ASN A 21 -4.93 9.95 -4.53
N ILE A 22 -4.43 9.21 -3.54
CA ILE A 22 -4.66 7.77 -3.40
C ILE A 22 -5.39 7.51 -2.07
N ASP A 23 -6.51 6.79 -2.13
CA ASP A 23 -7.15 6.18 -0.98
C ASP A 23 -6.53 4.81 -0.69
N LEU A 24 -5.92 4.68 0.48
CA LEU A 24 -5.46 3.40 1.01
C LEU A 24 -6.64 2.72 1.72
N ILE A 25 -7.22 1.70 1.08
CA ILE A 25 -8.42 1.00 1.58
C ILE A 25 -8.06 0.02 2.69
N ASP A 26 -7.05 -0.81 2.44
CA ASP A 26 -6.45 -1.73 3.41
C ASP A 26 -5.06 -2.16 2.94
N PHE A 27 -4.30 -2.79 3.84
CA PHE A 27 -2.99 -3.35 3.54
C PHE A 27 -2.69 -4.54 4.45
N LYS A 28 -1.77 -5.40 3.99
CA LYS A 28 -1.18 -6.49 4.77
C LYS A 28 0.31 -6.21 4.96
N ILE A 29 0.81 -6.42 6.18
CA ILE A 29 2.21 -6.28 6.54
C ILE A 29 2.67 -7.48 7.36
N GLU A 30 3.96 -7.77 7.29
CA GLU A 30 4.61 -8.79 8.13
C GLU A 30 5.60 -8.17 9.09
N PHE A 31 5.88 -8.89 10.18
CA PHE A 31 6.84 -8.48 11.19
C PHE A 31 7.89 -9.56 11.39
N GLY A 32 9.14 -9.14 11.41
CA GLY A 32 10.28 -9.97 11.79
C GLY A 32 10.67 -9.75 13.25
N ARG A 33 11.47 -10.67 13.78
CA ARG A 33 12.17 -10.52 15.05
C ARG A 33 13.67 -10.67 14.84
N THR A 34 14.44 -9.70 15.27
CA THR A 34 15.92 -9.73 15.24
C THR A 34 16.48 -10.68 16.31
N SER A 35 17.78 -10.98 16.23
CA SER A 35 18.45 -11.88 17.19
C SER A 35 18.46 -11.35 18.63
N ASP A 36 18.42 -10.04 18.82
CA ASP A 36 18.29 -9.37 20.12
C ASP A 36 16.82 -9.18 20.57
N GLY A 37 15.86 -9.71 19.79
CA GLY A 37 14.45 -9.78 20.15
C GLY A 37 13.61 -8.56 19.75
N GLN A 38 14.17 -7.56 19.08
CA GLN A 38 13.45 -6.40 18.54
C GLN A 38 12.47 -6.83 17.44
N ILE A 39 11.27 -6.24 17.45
CA ILE A 39 10.26 -6.43 16.40
C ILE A 39 10.45 -5.35 15.33
N ILE A 40 10.57 -5.79 14.08
CA ILE A 40 10.75 -4.91 12.92
C ILE A 40 9.64 -5.14 11.90
N LEU A 41 9.24 -4.09 11.19
CA LEU A 41 8.42 -4.21 9.99
C LEU A 41 9.26 -4.87 8.88
N ALA A 42 8.67 -5.81 8.14
CA ALA A 42 9.36 -6.61 7.12
C ALA A 42 8.49 -6.76 5.86
N ASP A 43 8.86 -7.71 4.99
CA ASP A 43 8.20 -8.01 3.72
C ASP A 43 8.15 -6.78 2.80
N GLU A 44 7.07 -6.60 2.05
CA GLU A 44 6.89 -5.51 1.09
C GLU A 44 5.66 -4.63 1.37
N ILE A 45 5.74 -3.38 0.88
CA ILE A 45 4.60 -2.47 0.76
C ILE A 45 4.50 -2.10 -0.71
N SER A 46 3.54 -2.70 -1.40
CA SER A 46 3.37 -2.57 -2.86
C SER A 46 1.89 -2.65 -3.24
N PRO A 47 1.51 -2.37 -4.50
CA PRO A 47 0.13 -2.56 -4.97
C PRO A 47 -0.34 -4.04 -4.92
N ASP A 48 0.57 -4.98 -4.63
CA ASP A 48 0.24 -6.37 -4.36
C ASP A 48 -0.34 -6.59 -2.95
N THR A 49 0.24 -5.90 -1.95
CA THR A 49 -0.08 -6.05 -0.52
C THR A 49 -1.00 -4.95 0.01
N CYS A 50 -1.26 -3.91 -0.78
CA CYS A 50 -2.12 -2.78 -0.46
C CYS A 50 -3.26 -2.66 -1.48
N ARG A 51 -4.45 -2.25 -1.03
CA ARG A 51 -5.54 -1.80 -1.92
C ARG A 51 -5.48 -0.28 -2.07
N PHE A 52 -5.10 0.17 -3.26
CA PHE A 52 -4.94 1.57 -3.61
C PHE A 52 -6.01 1.97 -4.61
N TRP A 53 -6.86 2.91 -4.25
CA TRP A 53 -7.86 3.46 -5.17
C TRP A 53 -7.53 4.91 -5.47
N ASP A 54 -7.76 5.34 -6.71
CA ASP A 54 -7.70 6.77 -7.03
C ASP A 54 -8.78 7.52 -6.23
N SER A 55 -8.39 8.59 -5.53
CA SER A 55 -9.31 9.34 -4.66
C SER A 55 -10.40 10.11 -5.42
N THR A 56 -10.26 10.30 -6.73
CA THR A 56 -11.22 11.03 -7.56
C THR A 56 -12.11 10.09 -8.35
N THR A 57 -11.54 9.09 -9.02
CA THR A 57 -12.26 8.18 -9.92
C THR A 57 -12.70 6.89 -9.25
N HIS A 58 -12.15 6.58 -8.07
CA HIS A 58 -12.26 5.27 -7.40
C HIS A 58 -11.75 4.10 -8.27
N GLU A 59 -10.92 4.40 -9.27
CA GLU A 59 -10.23 3.39 -10.04
C GLU A 59 -9.29 2.58 -9.14
N LYS A 60 -9.27 1.26 -9.33
CA LYS A 60 -8.37 0.37 -8.59
C LYS A 60 -7.00 0.43 -9.22
N LEU A 61 -6.00 0.77 -8.43
CA LEU A 61 -4.60 0.90 -8.81
C LEU A 61 -3.75 -0.20 -8.16
N ASP A 62 -4.36 -1.36 -7.89
CA ASP A 62 -3.79 -2.45 -7.12
C ASP A 62 -4.11 -3.83 -7.72
N LYS A 63 -3.62 -4.89 -7.08
CA LYS A 63 -3.79 -6.29 -7.53
C LYS A 63 -5.25 -6.72 -7.71
N ASP A 64 -6.24 -6.02 -7.18
CA ASP A 64 -7.65 -6.27 -7.51
C ASP A 64 -7.94 -6.13 -9.01
N ARG A 65 -7.14 -5.37 -9.78
CA ARG A 65 -7.25 -5.35 -11.24
C ARG A 65 -7.02 -6.72 -11.85
N PHE A 66 -6.01 -7.44 -11.37
CA PHE A 66 -5.76 -8.82 -11.76
C PHE A 66 -6.83 -9.75 -11.22
N ARG A 67 -7.17 -9.66 -9.91
CA ARG A 67 -8.13 -10.57 -9.27
C ARG A 67 -9.54 -10.51 -9.88
N ARG A 68 -9.89 -9.41 -10.53
CA ARG A 68 -11.22 -9.15 -11.09
C ARG A 68 -11.20 -8.95 -12.61
N ASP A 69 -10.11 -9.31 -13.28
CA ASP A 69 -9.95 -9.22 -14.73
C ASP A 69 -10.26 -7.82 -15.32
N LEU A 70 -9.85 -6.75 -14.62
CA LEU A 70 -10.10 -5.35 -15.00
C LEU A 70 -9.10 -4.81 -16.03
N GLY A 71 -8.16 -5.64 -16.50
CA GLY A 71 -7.07 -5.24 -17.38
C GLY A 71 -6.10 -4.23 -16.74
N ASN A 72 -5.15 -3.75 -17.54
CA ASN A 72 -4.24 -2.64 -17.23
C ASN A 72 -3.53 -2.73 -15.86
N VAL A 73 -3.08 -3.93 -15.49
CA VAL A 73 -2.45 -4.18 -14.18
C VAL A 73 -1.10 -3.48 -14.09
N GLU A 74 -0.27 -3.59 -15.13
CA GLU A 74 1.05 -2.97 -15.16
C GLU A 74 0.95 -1.44 -15.14
N GLU A 75 0.04 -0.87 -15.94
CA GLU A 75 -0.20 0.56 -16.02
C GLU A 75 -0.70 1.14 -14.69
N ALA A 76 -1.54 0.39 -13.96
CA ALA A 76 -1.94 0.78 -12.61
C ALA A 76 -0.74 0.86 -11.65
N TYR A 77 0.22 -0.05 -11.77
CA TYR A 77 1.40 -0.07 -10.90
C TYR A 77 2.39 1.04 -11.30
N GLN A 78 2.52 1.31 -12.61
CA GLN A 78 3.26 2.45 -13.13
C GLN A 78 2.65 3.78 -12.66
N GLU A 79 1.33 3.90 -12.61
CA GLU A 79 0.64 5.09 -12.11
C GLU A 79 0.93 5.32 -10.61
N ILE A 80 0.92 4.26 -9.79
CA ILE A 80 1.35 4.37 -8.38
C ILE A 80 2.80 4.84 -8.29
N MET A 81 3.70 4.24 -9.08
CA MET A 81 5.12 4.63 -9.10
C MET A 81 5.30 6.10 -9.50
N LYS A 82 4.61 6.54 -10.56
CA LYS A 82 4.63 7.93 -11.04
C LYS A 82 4.25 8.92 -9.95
N ARG A 83 3.14 8.67 -9.26
CA ARG A 83 2.68 9.53 -8.14
C ARG A 83 3.65 9.55 -6.96
N LEU A 84 4.30 8.42 -6.68
CA LEU A 84 5.32 8.32 -5.62
C LEU A 84 6.60 9.10 -5.97
N MET A 85 7.01 9.09 -7.25
CA MET A 85 8.22 9.76 -7.72
C MET A 85 8.00 11.26 -8.03
N GLY A 86 6.74 11.71 -8.13
CA GLY A 86 6.39 13.10 -8.43
C GLY A 86 6.55 13.49 -9.90
N GLU A 87 6.42 12.51 -10.80
CA GLU A 87 6.49 12.67 -12.26
C GLU A 87 5.11 12.90 -12.92
#